data_AF-A0A950Z9M8-F1
#
_entry.id   AF-A0A950Z9M8-F1
#
_cell.length_a   1.000
_cell.length_b   1.000
_cell.length_c   1.000
_cell.angle_alpha   90.00
_cell.angle_beta   90.00
_cell.angle_gamma   90.00
#
_symmetry.space_group_name_H-M   'P 1'
#
loop_
_entity.id
_entity.type
_entity.pdbx_description
1 polymer ?
#
loop_
_entity_poly.entity_id
_entity_poly.type
_entity_poly.pdbx_seq_one_letter_code
_entity_poly.pdbx_strand_id
1 'polypeptide(L)'
;MHVRRSLLLLVMLASPFVVAAQQKSILFDAAHQQTAGNADWTLDEDSCGTAQRYPTPDQAGITSATSETYWSGAFSAMGVDLVKKGFHVESLPNGGRLSYNDTSNAQDLKNYNVLVLPEPNVRYTAAEITAIRNFVTNGGGLLMISDHAGSDRNNDGYDATKIFNEVMGSPSVFGITFNTNSSDRTYGWFDDHPDGNFTTDTSSPIIYTGKFGNPSSSRGLGLFGSTSMTLASPAKGHIWRTVATHDTSSGVTFATSTYGNGRVAAFGDSSAAEDATNNCGHTTYLGYNDPSYDNGLIIANAIAWLANGTVTQPPPTGTDISGWKVVQANSAITYTIPAGTTIPANGYVVIARQATKAQFESFWGRTLASNVVFINSNGAFPQINGDETYTLKNASSTTIDGPTIAMASAASKSVQRKDPCNAAGTSTSWNVLATTSATPGSGAGAGCAKGVVINEFSDADGTNNYVYEFVELHNDK
;
A
#
# COMPACT_ATOMS: atom_id res chain seq x y z
N MET A 1 -6.63 52.37 -53.47
CA MET A 1 -6.95 51.07 -52.84
C MET A 1 -5.66 50.51 -52.25
N HIS A 2 -5.30 50.87 -51.01
CA HIS A 2 -4.12 50.36 -50.32
C HIS A 2 -4.55 49.93 -48.91
N VAL A 3 -4.57 48.62 -48.67
CA VAL A 3 -4.95 48.01 -47.41
C VAL A 3 -3.70 47.93 -46.53
N ARG A 4 -3.66 48.67 -45.42
CA ARG A 4 -2.68 48.47 -44.35
C ARG A 4 -3.13 47.29 -43.50
N ARG A 5 -2.35 46.20 -43.47
CA ARG A 5 -2.52 45.10 -42.52
C ARG A 5 -1.75 45.44 -41.24
N SER A 6 -2.47 45.66 -40.15
CA SER A 6 -1.89 45.74 -38.81
C SER A 6 -1.67 44.32 -38.27
N LEU A 7 -0.43 44.00 -37.91
CA LEU A 7 -0.06 42.75 -37.27
C LEU A 7 -0.26 42.91 -35.76
N LEU A 8 -1.28 42.26 -35.17
CA LEU A 8 -1.40 42.13 -33.72
C LEU A 8 -0.42 41.06 -33.24
N LEU A 9 0.57 41.46 -32.45
CA LEU A 9 1.47 40.55 -31.74
C LEU A 9 0.79 40.14 -30.41
N LEU A 10 0.28 38.91 -30.34
CA LEU A 10 -0.27 38.34 -29.11
C LEU A 10 0.89 37.80 -28.25
N VAL A 11 1.27 38.54 -27.22
CA VAL A 11 2.25 38.06 -26.22
C VAL A 11 1.51 37.14 -25.24
N MET A 12 1.65 35.83 -25.40
CA MET A 12 1.24 34.86 -24.37
C MET A 12 2.22 34.93 -23.21
N LEU A 13 1.81 35.55 -22.10
CA LEU A 13 2.47 35.41 -20.80
C LEU A 13 2.24 33.98 -20.30
N ALA A 14 3.25 33.12 -20.45
CA ALA A 14 3.28 31.83 -19.77
C ALA A 14 3.60 32.07 -18.29
N SER A 15 2.57 32.10 -17.44
CA SER A 15 2.76 32.03 -15.98
C SER A 15 3.31 30.65 -15.63
N PRO A 16 4.44 30.54 -14.91
CA PRO A 16 4.90 29.26 -14.40
C PRO A 16 3.91 28.81 -13.31
N PHE A 17 3.09 27.81 -13.61
CA PHE A 17 2.38 27.06 -12.58
C PHE A 17 3.44 26.32 -11.76
N VAL A 18 3.79 26.86 -10.59
CA VAL A 18 4.49 26.11 -9.56
C VAL A 18 3.49 25.09 -9.02
N VAL A 19 3.62 23.83 -9.44
CA VAL A 19 2.91 22.73 -8.79
C VAL A 19 3.51 22.62 -7.38
N ALA A 20 2.82 23.16 -6.37
CA ALA A 20 3.19 22.91 -4.98
C ALA A 20 3.15 21.39 -4.74
N ALA A 21 4.20 20.83 -4.16
CA ALA A 21 4.19 19.42 -3.76
C ALA A 21 2.99 19.20 -2.84
N GLN A 22 2.16 18.20 -3.14
CA GLN A 22 1.00 17.86 -2.33
C GLN A 22 1.45 17.57 -0.89
N GLN A 23 0.77 18.17 0.09
CA GLN A 23 0.99 17.90 1.50
C GLN A 23 0.78 16.41 1.76
N LYS A 24 1.70 15.77 2.52
CA LYS A 24 1.60 14.34 2.81
C LYS A 24 0.70 14.09 4.00
N SER A 25 -0.18 13.11 3.88
CA SER A 25 -1.20 12.80 4.90
C SER A 25 -0.85 11.57 5.72
N ILE A 26 -1.16 11.61 7.01
CA ILE A 26 -0.90 10.56 7.99
C ILE A 26 -2.22 10.20 8.66
N LEU A 27 -2.55 8.90 8.70
CA LEU A 27 -3.69 8.37 9.44
C LEU A 27 -3.18 7.72 10.73
N PHE A 28 -3.68 8.17 11.88
CA PHE A 28 -3.47 7.55 13.18
C PHE A 28 -4.64 6.65 13.51
N ASP A 29 -4.38 5.38 13.74
CA ASP A 29 -5.42 4.47 14.21
C ASP A 29 -5.85 4.81 15.64
N ALA A 30 -7.15 5.03 15.83
CA ALA A 30 -7.78 5.18 17.15
C ALA A 30 -9.05 4.30 17.27
N ALA A 31 -9.22 3.33 16.36
CA ALA A 31 -10.40 2.46 16.28
C ALA A 31 -10.18 1.08 16.93
N HIS A 32 -8.96 0.78 17.38
CA HIS A 32 -8.53 -0.51 17.91
C HIS A 32 -8.16 -0.42 19.39
N GLN A 33 -8.96 0.34 20.15
CA GLN A 33 -8.87 0.53 21.59
C GLN A 33 -7.57 1.17 22.09
N GLN A 34 -7.11 2.21 21.40
CA GLN A 34 -6.03 3.09 21.85
C GLN A 34 -6.29 3.76 23.20
N THR A 35 -7.54 3.76 23.67
CA THR A 35 -7.97 4.35 24.95
C THR A 35 -8.36 3.29 26.00
N ALA A 36 -7.95 2.02 25.82
CA ALA A 36 -8.27 0.95 26.76
C ALA A 36 -7.51 1.11 28.08
N GLY A 37 -8.20 0.85 29.20
CA GLY A 37 -7.59 0.91 30.53
C GLY A 37 -7.06 2.31 30.84
N ASN A 38 -5.74 2.42 31.05
CA ASN A 38 -5.06 3.68 31.31
C ASN A 38 -4.44 4.34 30.07
N ALA A 39 -4.55 3.72 28.88
CA ALA A 39 -4.02 4.24 27.63
C ALA A 39 -4.81 5.45 27.11
N ASP A 40 -4.13 6.32 26.35
CA ASP A 40 -4.68 7.48 25.64
C ASP A 40 -3.84 7.74 24.36
N TRP A 41 -3.68 6.72 23.52
CA TRP A 41 -2.78 6.77 22.35
C TRP A 41 -3.40 7.49 21.15
N THR A 42 -3.99 8.65 21.40
CA THR A 42 -4.75 9.43 20.42
C THR A 42 -4.12 10.81 20.21
N LEU A 43 -4.35 11.40 19.05
CA LEU A 43 -3.90 12.77 18.78
C LEU A 43 -4.71 13.81 19.56
N ASP A 44 -6.01 13.56 19.70
CA ASP A 44 -6.98 14.51 20.21
C ASP A 44 -8.29 13.81 20.55
N GLU A 45 -8.81 14.11 21.74
CA GLU A 45 -10.08 13.65 22.30
C GLU A 45 -10.86 14.82 22.89
N ASP A 46 -11.82 15.31 22.11
CA ASP A 46 -12.81 16.29 22.60
C ASP A 46 -13.81 15.62 23.58
N SER A 47 -13.95 14.30 23.47
CA SER A 47 -14.84 13.48 24.29
C SER A 47 -14.13 12.19 24.69
N CYS A 48 -14.19 11.87 25.99
CA CYS A 48 -13.42 10.79 26.58
C CYS A 48 -13.64 9.42 25.91
N GLY A 49 -12.53 8.77 25.56
CA GLY A 49 -12.49 7.47 24.89
C GLY A 49 -12.86 7.52 23.41
N THR A 50 -12.92 8.72 22.81
CA THR A 50 -13.36 8.90 21.43
C THR A 50 -12.53 9.96 20.72
N ALA A 51 -11.52 9.51 19.99
CA ALA A 51 -10.81 10.37 19.05
C ALA A 51 -11.74 10.76 17.88
N GLN A 52 -11.88 12.05 17.64
CA GLN A 52 -12.52 12.57 16.43
C GLN A 52 -11.59 12.40 15.22
N ARG A 53 -12.18 12.27 14.03
CA ARG A 53 -11.41 12.15 12.77
C ARG A 53 -10.47 13.33 12.55
N TYR A 54 -10.99 14.54 12.73
CA TYR A 54 -10.25 15.78 12.54
C TYR A 54 -9.98 16.40 13.90
N PRO A 55 -8.72 16.56 14.31
CA PRO A 55 -8.39 17.25 15.54
C PRO A 55 -8.94 18.68 15.59
N THR A 56 -9.21 19.14 16.81
CA THR A 56 -9.95 20.34 17.15
C THR A 56 -9.21 21.07 18.28
N PRO A 57 -8.79 22.33 18.07
CA PRO A 57 -9.06 23.18 16.91
C PRO A 57 -8.33 22.72 15.63
N ASP A 58 -8.81 23.17 14.47
CA ASP A 58 -8.30 22.74 13.16
C ASP A 58 -6.78 22.91 13.04
N GLN A 59 -6.11 21.88 12.52
CA GLN A 59 -4.67 21.86 12.27
C GLN A 59 -4.20 22.98 11.32
N ALA A 60 -5.08 23.53 10.48
CA ALA A 60 -4.77 24.70 9.64
C ALA A 60 -4.40 25.96 10.46
N GLY A 61 -4.76 26.00 11.75
CA GLY A 61 -4.37 27.06 12.68
C GLY A 61 -2.98 26.87 13.31
N ILE A 62 -2.31 25.74 13.08
CA ILE A 62 -0.99 25.46 13.65
C ILE A 62 0.08 26.31 12.96
N THR A 63 0.87 27.00 13.79
CA THR A 63 2.03 27.80 13.38
C THR A 63 3.28 27.31 14.10
N SER A 64 4.45 27.85 13.77
CA SER A 64 5.69 27.54 14.48
C SER A 64 5.66 27.90 15.98
N ALA A 65 4.73 28.76 16.42
CA ALA A 65 4.57 29.18 17.81
C ALA A 65 3.47 28.41 18.56
N THR A 66 2.71 27.55 17.88
CA THR A 66 1.63 26.79 18.51
C THR A 66 2.21 25.82 19.55
N SER A 67 1.63 25.79 20.75
CA SER A 67 2.02 24.85 21.80
C SER A 67 1.75 23.41 21.35
N GLU A 68 2.58 22.47 21.77
CA GLU A 68 2.32 21.03 21.58
C GLU A 68 1.03 20.58 22.28
N THR A 69 0.56 21.33 23.27
CA THR A 69 -0.72 21.12 23.98
C THR A 69 -1.95 21.69 23.25
N TYR A 70 -1.88 21.81 21.91
CA TYR A 70 -2.97 22.40 21.10
C TYR A 70 -4.18 21.48 21.01
N TRP A 71 -3.94 20.18 21.14
CA TRP A 71 -4.93 19.11 21.21
C TRP A 71 -4.82 18.38 22.54
N SER A 72 -5.79 17.52 22.83
CA SER A 72 -5.88 16.81 24.11
C SER A 72 -5.97 15.30 23.89
N GLY A 73 -4.81 14.65 23.81
CA GLY A 73 -4.62 13.21 23.72
C GLY A 73 -3.13 12.93 23.87
N ALA A 74 -2.74 11.75 24.34
CA ALA A 74 -1.35 11.56 24.75
C ALA A 74 -0.35 11.63 23.59
N PHE A 75 -0.79 11.64 22.33
CA PHE A 75 0.06 11.82 21.15
C PHE A 75 -0.11 13.22 20.50
N SER A 76 -0.68 14.20 21.21
CA SER A 76 -0.96 15.54 20.68
C SER A 76 0.29 16.29 20.23
N ALA A 77 1.37 16.23 21.00
CA ALA A 77 2.67 16.82 20.72
C ALA A 77 3.30 16.23 19.46
N MET A 78 3.16 14.92 19.26
CA MET A 78 3.57 14.31 18.00
C MET A 78 2.74 14.87 16.84
N GLY A 79 1.43 14.94 16.99
CA GLY A 79 0.53 15.49 15.97
C GLY A 79 0.88 16.93 15.58
N VAL A 80 1.03 17.81 16.56
CA VAL A 80 1.34 19.23 16.37
C VAL A 80 2.72 19.42 15.75
N ASP A 81 3.75 18.68 16.20
CA ASP A 81 5.08 18.72 15.60
C ASP A 81 5.06 18.25 14.13
N LEU A 82 4.31 17.20 13.81
CA LEU A 82 4.15 16.73 12.43
C LEU A 82 3.48 17.77 11.53
N VAL A 83 2.46 18.48 12.02
CA VAL A 83 1.82 19.56 11.28
C VAL A 83 2.80 20.72 11.04
N LYS A 84 3.59 21.11 12.05
CA LYS A 84 4.66 22.11 11.90
C LYS A 84 5.70 21.70 10.85
N LYS A 85 5.93 20.39 10.68
CA LYS A 85 6.82 19.83 9.65
C LYS A 85 6.16 19.65 8.28
N GLY A 86 4.92 20.11 8.11
CA GLY A 86 4.21 20.14 6.83
C GLY A 86 3.48 18.85 6.49
N PHE A 87 3.16 18.01 7.48
CA PHE A 87 2.24 16.88 7.29
C PHE A 87 0.80 17.31 7.58
N HIS A 88 -0.14 16.55 7.03
CA HIS A 88 -1.54 16.58 7.42
C HIS A 88 -1.82 15.33 8.26
N VAL A 89 -2.54 15.47 9.37
CA VAL A 89 -2.87 14.35 10.26
C VAL A 89 -4.38 14.16 10.39
N GLU A 90 -4.81 12.90 10.46
CA GLU A 90 -6.18 12.51 10.81
C GLU A 90 -6.14 11.33 11.75
N SER A 91 -7.18 11.18 12.57
CA SER A 91 -7.44 9.95 13.33
C SER A 91 -8.46 9.07 12.61
N LEU A 92 -8.32 7.75 12.73
CA LEU A 92 -9.38 6.81 12.42
C LEU A 92 -10.25 6.62 13.68
N PRO A 93 -11.45 7.20 13.74
CA PRO A 93 -12.28 7.15 14.95
C PRO A 93 -12.87 5.74 15.16
N ASN A 94 -13.38 5.49 16.37
CA ASN A 94 -14.18 4.29 16.66
C ASN A 94 -15.31 4.09 15.63
N GLY A 95 -15.42 2.88 15.10
CA GLY A 95 -16.35 2.53 14.01
C GLY A 95 -15.83 2.84 12.60
N GLY A 96 -14.66 3.48 12.49
CA GLY A 96 -13.88 3.56 11.26
C GLY A 96 -13.40 2.17 10.81
N ARG A 97 -13.01 2.07 9.54
CA ARG A 97 -12.51 0.82 8.95
C ARG A 97 -11.20 1.06 8.23
N LEU A 98 -10.21 0.21 8.47
CA LEU A 98 -9.01 0.15 7.63
C LEU A 98 -9.33 -0.62 6.35
N SER A 99 -9.24 0.05 5.20
CA SER A 99 -9.43 -0.56 3.88
C SER A 99 -8.38 -0.04 2.89
N TYR A 100 -8.21 -0.74 1.78
CA TYR A 100 -7.35 -0.30 0.69
C TYR A 100 -8.02 -0.57 -0.66
N ASN A 101 -8.11 0.44 -1.51
CA ASN A 101 -8.86 0.45 -2.78
C ASN A 101 -10.39 0.38 -2.64
N ASP A 102 -10.94 0.73 -1.49
CA ASP A 102 -12.38 0.89 -1.30
C ASP A 102 -12.78 2.35 -1.54
N THR A 103 -13.45 2.65 -2.65
CA THR A 103 -13.90 4.00 -2.99
C THR A 103 -15.06 4.50 -2.12
N SER A 104 -15.72 3.61 -1.38
CA SER A 104 -16.81 3.99 -0.46
C SER A 104 -16.29 4.48 0.90
N ASN A 105 -15.03 4.16 1.24
CA ASN A 105 -14.42 4.58 2.48
C ASN A 105 -13.68 5.91 2.29
N ALA A 106 -14.16 6.96 2.95
CA ALA A 106 -13.53 8.28 2.92
C ALA A 106 -12.12 8.30 3.55
N GLN A 107 -11.83 7.35 4.45
CA GLN A 107 -10.53 7.15 5.09
C GLN A 107 -9.82 5.89 4.54
N ASP A 108 -10.09 5.49 3.29
CA ASP A 108 -9.34 4.41 2.65
C ASP A 108 -7.85 4.73 2.63
N LEU A 109 -7.01 3.73 2.93
CA LEU A 109 -5.57 3.91 3.10
C LEU A 109 -4.88 4.44 1.83
N LYS A 110 -5.48 4.30 0.64
CA LYS A 110 -4.95 4.91 -0.59
C LYS A 110 -4.87 6.44 -0.55
N ASN A 111 -5.62 7.09 0.36
CA ASN A 111 -5.68 8.54 0.50
C ASN A 111 -4.57 9.08 1.43
N TYR A 112 -3.78 8.20 2.04
CA TYR A 112 -2.74 8.57 3.02
C TYR A 112 -1.36 8.12 2.53
N ASN A 113 -0.33 8.75 3.07
CA ASN A 113 1.06 8.37 2.84
C ASN A 113 1.60 7.48 3.96
N VAL A 114 1.13 7.70 5.19
CA VAL A 114 1.56 6.93 6.36
C VAL A 114 0.34 6.50 7.17
N LEU A 115 0.35 5.24 7.62
CA LEU A 115 -0.52 4.71 8.66
C LEU A 115 0.31 4.53 9.93
N VAL A 116 -0.15 5.10 11.04
CA VAL A 116 0.42 4.90 12.37
C VAL A 116 -0.53 4.02 13.16
N LEU A 117 -0.01 2.92 13.69
CA LEU A 117 -0.72 2.01 14.58
C LEU A 117 -0.14 2.15 15.99
N PRO A 118 -0.77 2.97 16.84
CA PRO A 118 -0.27 3.21 18.19
C PRO A 118 -0.88 2.19 19.16
N GLU A 119 -0.03 1.34 19.73
CA GLU A 119 -0.32 0.30 20.73
C GLU A 119 -1.77 -0.22 20.68
N PRO A 120 -2.15 -0.93 19.60
CA PRO A 120 -3.49 -1.47 19.48
C PRO A 120 -3.75 -2.49 20.58
N ASN A 121 -4.96 -2.45 21.15
CA ASN A 121 -5.42 -3.40 22.16
C ASN A 121 -6.52 -4.31 21.62
N VAL A 122 -6.88 -4.19 20.35
CA VAL A 122 -7.79 -5.11 19.65
C VAL A 122 -7.13 -5.62 18.38
N ARG A 123 -7.30 -6.92 18.13
CA ARG A 123 -6.80 -7.57 16.93
C ARG A 123 -7.47 -7.02 15.67
N TYR A 124 -6.67 -6.75 14.64
CA TYR A 124 -7.17 -6.44 13.31
C TYR A 124 -7.85 -7.65 12.66
N THR A 125 -8.93 -7.41 11.92
CA THR A 125 -9.58 -8.45 11.12
C THR A 125 -8.68 -8.88 9.94
N ALA A 126 -8.96 -10.06 9.36
CA ALA A 126 -8.23 -10.53 8.19
C ALA A 126 -8.30 -9.55 6.99
N ALA A 127 -9.42 -8.82 6.85
CA ALA A 127 -9.60 -7.82 5.81
C ALA A 127 -8.71 -6.59 6.05
N GLU A 128 -8.61 -6.13 7.30
CA GLU A 128 -7.78 -4.99 7.68
C GLU A 128 -6.29 -5.33 7.57
N ILE A 129 -5.88 -6.52 8.03
CA ILE A 129 -4.50 -7.00 7.82
C ILE A 129 -4.16 -7.02 6.31
N THR A 130 -5.09 -7.48 5.47
CA THR A 130 -4.91 -7.47 4.01
C THR A 130 -4.79 -6.04 3.48
N ALA A 131 -5.62 -5.11 3.96
CA ALA A 131 -5.58 -3.70 3.58
C ALA A 131 -4.25 -3.04 3.98
N ILE A 132 -3.78 -3.23 5.21
CA ILE A 132 -2.51 -2.70 5.73
C ILE A 132 -1.34 -3.23 4.88
N ARG A 133 -1.28 -4.55 4.64
CA ARG A 133 -0.22 -5.15 3.82
C ARG A 133 -0.25 -4.64 2.38
N ASN A 134 -1.44 -4.50 1.78
CA ASN A 134 -1.57 -3.95 0.42
C ASN A 134 -1.15 -2.48 0.37
N PHE A 135 -1.53 -1.68 1.37
CA PHE A 135 -1.11 -0.29 1.50
C PHE A 135 0.42 -0.17 1.49
N VAL A 136 1.12 -0.94 2.34
CA VAL A 136 2.59 -0.98 2.35
C VAL A 136 3.14 -1.46 1.00
N THR A 137 2.63 -2.58 0.47
CA THR A 137 3.09 -3.13 -0.82
C THR A 137 3.07 -2.08 -1.94
N ASN A 138 2.08 -1.20 -1.94
CA ASN A 138 1.85 -0.18 -2.97
C ASN A 138 2.44 1.21 -2.65
N GLY A 139 3.39 1.30 -1.72
CA GLY A 139 4.13 2.55 -1.47
C GLY A 139 3.76 3.29 -0.19
N GLY A 140 2.78 2.79 0.56
CA GLY A 140 2.42 3.30 1.87
C GLY A 140 3.52 3.10 2.91
N GLY A 141 3.60 4.03 3.86
CA GLY A 141 4.44 3.91 5.05
C GLY A 141 3.65 3.37 6.24
N LEU A 142 4.16 2.35 6.93
CA LEU A 142 3.57 1.84 8.17
C LEU A 142 4.47 2.14 9.36
N LEU A 143 3.96 2.83 10.38
CA LEU A 143 4.60 2.96 11.68
C LEU A 143 3.87 2.12 12.70
N MET A 144 4.56 1.16 13.31
CA MET A 144 4.04 0.36 14.43
C MET A 144 4.70 0.85 15.73
N ILE A 145 3.88 1.34 16.65
CA ILE A 145 4.33 1.78 17.98
C ILE A 145 3.79 0.74 18.95
N SER A 146 4.67 -0.10 19.49
CA SER A 146 4.28 -1.11 20.47
C SER A 146 4.45 -0.57 21.88
N ASP A 147 4.15 -1.41 22.84
CA ASP A 147 4.60 -1.33 24.23
C ASP A 147 5.24 -2.69 24.59
N HIS A 148 5.62 -2.89 25.85
CA HIS A 148 6.16 -4.14 26.36
C HIS A 148 5.24 -5.35 26.13
N ALA A 149 5.81 -6.55 26.18
CA ALA A 149 5.03 -7.78 26.27
C ALA A 149 4.18 -7.79 27.56
N GLY A 150 2.91 -8.14 27.44
CA GLY A 150 1.95 -8.12 28.56
C GLY A 150 1.30 -6.76 28.84
N SER A 151 1.45 -5.77 27.94
CA SER A 151 0.70 -4.49 27.95
C SER A 151 -0.76 -4.65 27.46
N ASP A 152 -1.42 -5.74 27.85
CA ASP A 152 -2.80 -6.01 27.49
C ASP A 152 -3.75 -5.16 28.36
N ARG A 153 -4.22 -4.03 27.82
CA ARG A 153 -5.00 -3.03 28.57
C ARG A 153 -6.47 -3.42 28.73
N ASN A 154 -6.99 -4.31 27.90
CA ASN A 154 -8.39 -4.73 27.93
C ASN A 154 -8.61 -6.16 28.46
N ASN A 155 -7.53 -6.87 28.76
CA ASN A 155 -7.49 -8.23 29.29
C ASN A 155 -8.12 -9.27 28.34
N ASP A 156 -8.01 -9.09 27.02
CA ASP A 156 -8.50 -10.04 26.02
C ASP A 156 -7.47 -11.13 25.64
N GLY A 157 -6.25 -11.03 26.19
CA GLY A 157 -5.12 -11.91 25.95
C GLY A 157 -4.12 -11.39 24.91
N TYR A 158 -4.41 -10.28 24.22
CA TYR A 158 -3.61 -9.71 23.15
C TYR A 158 -3.13 -8.30 23.48
N ASP A 159 -1.81 -8.17 23.55
CA ASP A 159 -1.11 -6.87 23.58
C ASP A 159 -0.61 -6.50 22.18
N ALA A 160 -0.13 -5.27 22.03
CA ALA A 160 0.39 -4.75 20.76
C ALA A 160 1.49 -5.63 20.15
N THR A 161 2.36 -6.24 20.99
CA THR A 161 3.44 -7.11 20.50
C THR A 161 2.90 -8.32 19.73
N LYS A 162 1.83 -8.94 20.26
CA LYS A 162 1.15 -10.07 19.62
C LYS A 162 0.38 -9.62 18.39
N ILE A 163 -0.36 -8.52 18.48
CA ILE A 163 -1.18 -7.98 17.39
C ILE A 163 -0.30 -7.64 16.18
N PHE A 164 0.84 -6.96 16.39
CA PHE A 164 1.76 -6.66 15.29
C PHE A 164 2.38 -7.92 14.68
N ASN A 165 2.73 -8.92 15.49
CA ASN A 165 3.19 -10.20 14.96
C ASN A 165 2.12 -10.90 14.10
N GLU A 166 0.82 -10.74 14.39
CA GLU A 166 -0.26 -11.20 13.49
C GLU A 166 -0.36 -10.38 12.20
N VAL A 167 -0.27 -9.05 12.29
CA VAL A 167 -0.23 -8.16 11.12
C VAL A 167 0.94 -8.52 10.21
N MET A 168 2.08 -8.92 10.75
CA MET A 168 3.26 -9.31 9.97
C MET A 168 3.26 -10.77 9.51
N GLY A 169 2.56 -11.66 10.22
CA GLY A 169 2.49 -13.09 9.91
C GLY A 169 3.70 -13.88 10.40
N SER A 170 3.68 -15.20 10.17
CA SER A 170 4.76 -16.12 10.52
C SER A 170 5.10 -17.03 9.33
N PRO A 171 6.30 -16.88 8.71
CA PRO A 171 7.31 -15.87 9.01
C PRO A 171 6.84 -14.43 8.73
N SER A 172 7.45 -13.45 9.39
CA SER A 172 7.12 -12.03 9.23
C SER A 172 7.44 -11.55 7.81
N VAL A 173 6.44 -11.01 7.11
CA VAL A 173 6.62 -10.48 5.75
C VAL A 173 7.46 -9.20 5.72
N PHE A 174 7.56 -8.49 6.85
CA PHE A 174 8.40 -7.31 7.00
C PHE A 174 9.75 -7.62 7.64
N GLY A 175 10.02 -8.88 8.01
CA GLY A 175 11.28 -9.26 8.66
C GLY A 175 11.45 -8.71 10.08
N ILE A 176 10.38 -8.24 10.72
CA ILE A 176 10.39 -7.76 12.11
C ILE A 176 9.52 -8.70 12.93
N THR A 177 9.98 -9.11 14.11
CA THR A 177 9.19 -9.89 15.07
C THR A 177 9.39 -9.31 16.47
N PHE A 178 8.31 -8.87 17.11
CA PHE A 178 8.34 -8.39 18.49
C PHE A 178 8.50 -9.56 19.48
N ASN A 179 9.24 -9.34 20.57
CA ASN A 179 9.25 -10.27 21.69
C ASN A 179 7.91 -10.17 22.45
N THR A 180 7.19 -11.28 22.52
CA THR A 180 5.87 -11.38 23.16
C THR A 180 5.92 -12.03 24.54
N ASN A 181 7.13 -12.31 25.07
CA ASN A 181 7.30 -12.99 26.34
C ASN A 181 7.38 -11.97 27.49
N SER A 182 6.27 -11.77 28.20
CA SER A 182 6.20 -10.88 29.36
C SER A 182 7.02 -11.35 30.58
N SER A 183 7.47 -12.61 30.58
CA SER A 183 8.40 -13.11 31.60
C SER A 183 9.86 -12.78 31.29
N ASP A 184 10.17 -12.36 30.05
CA ASP A 184 11.50 -11.96 29.64
C ASP A 184 11.77 -10.51 30.06
N ARG A 185 12.31 -10.34 31.27
CA ARG A 185 12.73 -9.03 31.82
C ARG A 185 14.01 -8.48 31.20
N THR A 186 14.58 -9.20 30.23
CA THR A 186 15.71 -8.71 29.45
C THR A 186 15.18 -8.08 28.16
N TYR A 187 14.32 -8.76 27.41
CA TYR A 187 13.98 -8.35 26.04
C TYR A 187 12.50 -8.15 25.77
N GLY A 188 11.61 -8.51 26.71
CA GLY A 188 10.15 -8.37 26.58
C GLY A 188 9.53 -7.32 27.51
N TRP A 189 10.24 -6.91 28.56
CA TRP A 189 9.88 -5.79 29.44
C TRP A 189 11.14 -5.21 30.10
N PHE A 190 11.53 -3.99 29.74
CA PHE A 190 12.72 -3.33 30.30
C PHE A 190 12.66 -1.80 30.16
N ASP A 191 13.45 -1.11 30.99
CA ASP A 191 13.76 0.30 30.83
C ASP A 191 15.14 0.47 30.17
N ASP A 192 15.27 1.46 29.28
CA ASP A 192 16.54 1.83 28.63
C ASP A 192 16.49 3.31 28.21
N HIS A 193 17.05 4.18 29.06
CA HIS A 193 16.89 5.62 28.93
C HIS A 193 18.19 6.36 29.37
N PRO A 194 18.94 6.98 28.44
CA PRO A 194 18.74 6.98 27.00
C PRO A 194 19.23 5.68 26.34
N ASP A 195 18.43 5.14 25.43
CA ASP A 195 18.87 4.13 24.46
C ASP A 195 19.54 4.82 23.26
N GLY A 196 20.87 4.95 23.36
CA GLY A 196 21.74 5.58 22.37
C GLY A 196 22.59 4.62 21.55
N ASN A 197 22.32 3.31 21.62
CA ASN A 197 23.16 2.28 21.00
C ASN A 197 22.79 2.11 19.51
N PHE A 198 23.23 3.10 18.73
CA PHE A 198 22.89 3.26 17.32
C PHE A 198 23.66 2.32 16.39
N THR A 199 23.08 2.10 15.21
CA THR A 199 23.72 1.39 14.08
C THR A 199 25.03 2.04 13.67
N THR A 200 25.95 1.28 13.07
CA THR A 200 27.13 1.86 12.38
C THR A 200 26.85 2.25 10.92
N ASP A 201 25.67 1.93 10.37
CA ASP A 201 25.28 2.32 9.01
C ASP A 201 25.02 3.83 8.93
N THR A 202 26.05 4.58 8.53
CA THR A 202 25.99 6.04 8.36
C THR A 202 25.01 6.52 7.28
N SER A 203 24.44 5.61 6.48
CA SER A 203 23.35 5.93 5.56
C SER A 203 21.96 5.87 6.21
N SER A 204 21.87 5.52 7.50
CA SER A 204 20.59 5.47 8.22
C SER A 204 19.81 6.79 8.08
N PRO A 205 18.58 6.75 7.53
CA PRO A 205 17.71 7.92 7.42
C PRO A 205 17.05 8.30 8.74
N ILE A 206 17.30 7.51 9.79
CA ILE A 206 16.76 7.73 11.13
C ILE A 206 17.80 8.44 11.99
N ILE A 207 19.06 7.99 11.90
CA ILE A 207 20.14 8.42 12.81
C ILE A 207 21.10 9.44 12.18
N TYR A 208 21.58 9.21 10.95
CA TYR A 208 22.72 9.97 10.40
C TYR A 208 22.37 10.88 9.22
N THR A 209 21.27 10.58 8.53
CA THR A 209 20.78 11.35 7.38
C THR A 209 19.32 11.77 7.58
N GLY A 210 18.94 12.00 8.85
CA GLY A 210 17.59 12.36 9.25
C GLY A 210 17.11 13.66 8.60
N LYS A 211 15.89 13.65 8.05
CA LYS A 211 15.31 14.81 7.34
C LYS A 211 15.27 16.06 8.24
N PHE A 212 15.06 15.87 9.53
CA PHE A 212 14.86 16.96 10.49
C PHE A 212 16.07 17.19 11.40
N GLY A 213 17.17 16.48 11.15
CA GLY A 213 18.38 16.51 11.97
C GLY A 213 18.78 15.12 12.45
N ASN A 214 19.92 15.06 13.15
CA ASN A 214 20.50 13.81 13.62
C ASN A 214 20.41 13.73 15.16
N PRO A 215 19.84 12.65 15.73
CA PRO A 215 19.84 12.45 17.18
C PRO A 215 21.26 12.26 17.73
N SER A 216 21.44 12.58 19.01
CA SER A 216 22.67 12.29 19.76
C SER A 216 22.54 10.98 20.51
N SER A 217 23.59 10.16 20.51
CA SER A 217 23.63 8.93 21.33
C SER A 217 23.58 9.21 22.84
N SER A 218 23.92 10.43 23.28
CA SER A 218 23.78 10.82 24.69
C SER A 218 22.35 11.14 25.12
N ARG A 219 21.41 11.23 24.16
CA ARG A 219 19.99 11.53 24.38
C ARG A 219 19.10 10.39 23.91
N GLY A 220 19.40 9.74 22.78
CA GLY A 220 18.79 8.46 22.38
C GLY A 220 17.25 8.45 22.40
N LEU A 221 16.68 7.25 22.55
CA LEU A 221 15.28 7.08 22.96
C LEU A 221 15.16 6.98 24.48
N GLY A 222 14.09 7.51 25.06
CA GLY A 222 13.72 7.25 26.45
C GLY A 222 12.71 6.11 26.49
N LEU A 223 13.17 4.91 26.87
CA LEU A 223 12.32 3.71 26.92
C LEU A 223 11.99 3.34 28.38
N PHE A 224 10.70 3.26 28.71
CA PHE A 224 10.13 2.97 30.02
C PHE A 224 9.07 1.87 29.90
N GLY A 225 9.47 0.61 30.10
CA GLY A 225 8.62 -0.55 29.85
C GLY A 225 8.56 -0.91 28.36
N SER A 226 9.70 -1.12 27.72
CA SER A 226 9.79 -1.46 26.30
C SER A 226 9.87 -2.96 26.03
N THR A 227 9.67 -3.34 24.76
CA THR A 227 10.04 -4.65 24.20
C THR A 227 11.08 -4.49 23.09
N SER A 228 11.81 -5.57 22.81
CA SER A 228 12.74 -5.62 21.68
C SER A 228 12.20 -6.46 20.53
N MET A 229 12.85 -6.32 19.38
CA MET A 229 12.55 -7.02 18.14
C MET A 229 13.71 -7.95 17.76
N THR A 230 13.35 -9.03 17.07
CA THR A 230 14.26 -9.85 16.27
C THR A 230 14.03 -9.58 14.80
N LEU A 231 15.11 -9.49 14.02
CA LEU A 231 15.09 -9.12 12.62
C LEU A 231 15.48 -10.26 11.69
N ALA A 232 14.88 -10.25 10.50
CA ALA A 232 15.25 -11.01 9.33
C ALA A 232 15.23 -10.07 8.10
N SER A 233 15.88 -10.49 7.02
CA SER A 233 15.84 -9.72 5.76
C SER A 233 14.39 -9.51 5.29
N PRO A 234 13.98 -8.31 4.85
CA PRO A 234 14.83 -7.15 4.54
C PRO A 234 14.93 -6.09 5.66
N ALA A 235 14.52 -6.41 6.90
CA ALA A 235 14.55 -5.45 8.00
C ALA A 235 15.97 -5.06 8.40
N LYS A 236 16.10 -3.83 8.91
CA LYS A 236 17.32 -3.21 9.43
C LYS A 236 17.07 -2.60 10.80
N GLY A 237 17.97 -2.83 11.75
CA GLY A 237 17.97 -2.15 13.04
C GLY A 237 18.61 -0.77 12.92
N HIS A 238 18.16 0.17 13.75
CA HIS A 238 18.76 1.50 13.89
C HIS A 238 19.20 1.80 15.32
N ILE A 239 18.48 1.23 16.29
CA ILE A 239 18.76 1.35 17.72
C ILE A 239 18.54 -0.04 18.33
N TRP A 240 19.44 -0.44 19.21
CA TRP A 240 19.39 -1.67 19.99
C TRP A 240 19.44 -1.31 21.45
N ARG A 241 18.92 -2.16 22.32
CA ARG A 241 19.16 -2.01 23.76
C ARG A 241 20.64 -1.75 24.06
N THR A 242 20.93 -0.90 25.04
CA THR A 242 22.30 -0.54 25.45
C THR A 242 23.15 -1.76 25.82
N VAL A 243 22.52 -2.81 26.36
CA VAL A 243 23.21 -4.06 26.75
C VAL A 243 23.37 -5.06 25.59
N ALA A 244 22.75 -4.80 24.44
CA ALA A 244 22.86 -5.64 23.25
C ALA A 244 24.01 -5.19 22.35
N THR A 245 24.52 -6.11 21.53
CA THR A 245 25.46 -5.76 20.47
C THR A 245 24.71 -5.13 19.31
N HIS A 246 25.05 -3.88 18.97
CA HIS A 246 24.47 -3.21 17.79
C HIS A 246 24.83 -3.92 16.48
N ASP A 247 24.10 -3.59 15.41
CA ASP A 247 24.20 -4.21 14.08
C ASP A 247 23.97 -5.74 14.06
N THR A 248 23.33 -6.27 15.10
CA THR A 248 22.87 -7.66 15.16
C THR A 248 21.37 -7.76 14.90
N SER A 249 20.87 -8.98 14.70
CA SER A 249 19.45 -9.22 14.46
C SER A 249 18.59 -9.25 15.72
N SER A 250 19.13 -9.05 16.93
CA SER A 250 18.41 -9.28 18.18
C SER A 250 18.64 -8.15 19.17
N GLY A 251 17.65 -7.90 20.04
CA GLY A 251 17.70 -6.79 21.01
C GLY A 251 17.49 -5.42 20.36
N VAL A 252 16.86 -5.38 19.18
CA VAL A 252 16.59 -4.14 18.43
C VAL A 252 15.41 -3.41 19.08
N THR A 253 15.54 -2.12 19.34
CA THR A 253 14.49 -1.25 19.93
C THR A 253 13.87 -0.33 18.90
N PHE A 254 14.58 -0.02 17.81
CA PHE A 254 14.04 0.70 16.64
C PHE A 254 14.47 0.02 15.34
N ALA A 255 13.50 -0.37 14.51
CA ALA A 255 13.74 -1.07 13.25
C ALA A 255 13.01 -0.43 12.08
N THR A 256 13.52 -0.66 10.87
CA THR A 256 12.82 -0.37 9.62
C THR A 256 12.84 -1.56 8.68
N SER A 257 11.95 -1.58 7.70
CA SER A 257 11.96 -2.55 6.61
C SER A 257 11.37 -1.94 5.34
N THR A 258 11.60 -2.59 4.21
CA THR A 258 10.98 -2.26 2.92
C THR A 258 10.19 -3.44 2.42
N TYR A 259 8.97 -3.22 1.91
CA TYR A 259 8.13 -4.29 1.38
C TYR A 259 7.32 -3.78 0.20
N GLY A 260 7.49 -4.43 -0.95
CA GLY A 260 7.03 -3.88 -2.23
C GLY A 260 7.65 -2.50 -2.45
N ASN A 261 6.79 -1.51 -2.71
CA ASN A 261 7.18 -0.11 -2.92
C ASN A 261 7.18 0.73 -1.63
N GLY A 262 6.68 0.17 -0.53
CA GLY A 262 6.50 0.89 0.73
C GLY A 262 7.57 0.60 1.76
N ARG A 263 7.34 1.17 2.94
CA ARG A 263 8.30 1.25 4.03
C ARG A 263 7.60 0.97 5.35
N VAL A 264 8.31 0.33 6.26
CA VAL A 264 7.82 -0.02 7.58
C VAL A 264 8.83 0.45 8.61
N ALA A 265 8.36 1.01 9.72
CA ALA A 265 9.16 1.30 10.90
C ALA A 265 8.44 0.79 12.14
N ALA A 266 9.21 0.38 13.14
CA ALA A 266 8.70 -0.21 14.35
C ALA A 266 9.58 0.15 15.54
N PHE A 267 8.98 0.45 16.69
CA PHE A 267 9.68 0.55 17.97
C PHE A 267 8.81 0.05 19.12
N GLY A 268 9.48 -0.33 20.21
CA GLY A 268 8.91 -1.18 21.25
C GLY A 268 8.25 -0.47 22.43
N ASP A 269 8.03 0.83 22.37
CA ASP A 269 7.59 1.61 23.53
C ASP A 269 6.74 2.82 23.14
N SER A 270 5.49 2.85 23.59
CA SER A 270 4.54 3.92 23.31
C SER A 270 4.80 5.16 24.14
N SER A 271 5.43 5.03 25.31
CA SER A 271 5.77 6.16 26.19
C SER A 271 6.76 7.12 25.54
N ALA A 272 7.61 6.65 24.62
CA ALA A 272 8.50 7.52 23.85
C ALA A 272 7.75 8.44 22.87
N ALA A 273 6.54 8.07 22.45
CA ALA A 273 5.67 8.89 21.60
C ALA A 273 4.62 9.68 22.39
N GLU A 274 4.47 9.39 23.67
CA GLU A 274 3.51 9.99 24.59
C GLU A 274 3.90 11.42 24.99
N ASP A 275 2.94 12.22 25.41
CA ASP A 275 3.13 13.47 26.12
C ASP A 275 2.24 13.55 27.38
N ALA A 276 2.54 14.54 28.21
CA ALA A 276 1.79 14.80 29.44
C ALA A 276 0.47 15.54 29.19
N THR A 277 -0.05 15.54 27.96
CA THR A 277 -1.38 16.03 27.67
C THR A 277 -2.34 14.85 27.74
N ASN A 278 -3.37 15.00 28.53
CA ASN A 278 -4.51 14.13 28.46
C ASN A 278 -5.74 14.93 28.81
N ASN A 279 -6.85 14.50 28.22
CA ASN A 279 -8.14 14.77 28.79
C ASN A 279 -8.53 13.52 29.60
N CYS A 280 -9.63 13.57 30.36
CA CYS A 280 -10.31 12.34 30.79
C CYS A 280 -9.63 11.45 31.86
N GLY A 281 -8.55 11.91 32.51
CA GLY A 281 -8.00 11.26 33.70
C GLY A 281 -7.15 10.02 33.42
N HIS A 282 -6.69 9.88 32.17
CA HIS A 282 -5.65 8.93 31.80
C HIS A 282 -4.33 9.28 32.51
N THR A 283 -3.48 8.29 32.73
CA THR A 283 -2.15 8.52 33.32
C THR A 283 -1.17 8.59 32.17
N THR A 284 -0.75 9.81 31.82
CA THR A 284 0.20 10.05 30.75
C THR A 284 1.50 10.66 31.21
N TYR A 285 2.58 10.43 30.45
CA TYR A 285 3.93 10.82 30.78
C TYR A 285 4.57 11.72 29.70
N LEU A 286 5.54 12.54 30.12
CA LEU A 286 6.31 13.36 29.20
C LEU A 286 7.31 12.49 28.44
N GLY A 287 7.04 12.20 27.16
CA GLY A 287 7.90 11.36 26.32
C GLY A 287 8.44 12.08 25.09
N TYR A 288 7.57 12.35 24.10
CA TYR A 288 7.89 12.86 22.77
C TYR A 288 8.77 14.11 22.79
N ASN A 289 8.43 15.04 23.69
CA ASN A 289 9.12 16.32 23.88
C ASN A 289 9.93 16.39 25.18
N ASP A 290 10.21 15.25 25.83
CA ASP A 290 11.11 15.23 26.99
C ASP A 290 12.51 15.72 26.55
N PRO A 291 13.03 16.82 27.13
CA PRO A 291 14.32 17.39 26.74
C PRO A 291 15.51 16.46 27.01
N SER A 292 15.34 15.42 27.83
CA SER A 292 16.36 14.42 28.14
C SER A 292 16.64 13.48 26.97
N TYR A 293 15.68 13.30 26.06
CA TYR A 293 15.75 12.33 24.97
C TYR A 293 15.57 12.97 23.59
N ASP A 294 15.93 12.26 22.53
CA ASP A 294 15.68 12.66 21.13
C ASP A 294 14.46 11.94 20.52
N ASN A 295 13.51 11.51 21.37
CA ASN A 295 12.28 10.79 21.02
C ASN A 295 11.57 11.38 19.79
N GLY A 296 11.10 12.63 19.89
CA GLY A 296 10.38 13.28 18.81
C GLY A 296 11.19 13.43 17.52
N LEU A 297 12.50 13.67 17.62
CA LEU A 297 13.37 13.77 16.44
C LEU A 297 13.49 12.42 15.70
N ILE A 298 13.70 11.34 16.46
CA ILE A 298 13.81 9.97 15.90
C ILE A 298 12.49 9.57 15.25
N ILE A 299 11.36 9.76 15.93
CA ILE A 299 10.03 9.43 15.42
C ILE A 299 9.69 10.28 14.19
N ALA A 300 9.96 11.59 14.21
CA ALA A 300 9.71 12.47 13.07
C ALA A 300 10.57 12.10 11.85
N ASN A 301 11.86 11.75 12.05
CA ASN A 301 12.72 11.26 10.97
C ASN A 301 12.16 9.96 10.36
N ALA A 302 11.65 9.06 11.19
CA ALA A 302 11.00 7.84 10.73
C ALA A 302 9.76 8.14 9.90
N ILE A 303 8.85 9.01 10.37
CA ILE A 303 7.66 9.40 9.61
C ILE A 303 8.04 10.06 8.28
N ALA A 304 9.05 10.93 8.27
CA ALA A 304 9.57 11.51 7.03
C ALA A 304 10.10 10.45 6.07
N TRP A 305 10.82 9.44 6.57
CA TRP A 305 11.31 8.35 5.74
C TRP A 305 10.17 7.47 5.23
N LEU A 306 9.18 7.13 6.07
CA LEU A 306 8.00 6.36 5.73
C LEU A 306 7.16 7.04 4.65
N ALA A 307 6.91 8.34 4.80
CA ALA A 307 6.14 9.13 3.84
C ALA A 307 6.82 9.24 2.46
N ASN A 308 8.11 8.90 2.38
CA ASN A 308 8.92 8.87 1.16
C ASN A 308 9.12 7.45 0.61
N GLY A 309 8.25 6.49 0.95
CA GLY A 309 8.08 5.30 0.12
C GLY A 309 8.04 5.73 -1.35
N THR A 310 8.59 4.91 -2.26
CA THR A 310 8.38 5.17 -3.68
C THR A 310 6.91 4.93 -3.94
N VAL A 311 6.11 5.96 -3.67
CA VAL A 311 4.85 6.18 -4.33
C VAL A 311 5.25 6.44 -5.77
N THR A 312 5.54 5.37 -6.52
CA THR A 312 4.98 5.31 -7.84
C THR A 312 3.49 5.43 -7.57
N GLN A 313 2.98 6.66 -7.51
CA GLN A 313 1.61 6.87 -7.93
C GLN A 313 1.66 6.29 -9.34
N PRO A 314 1.01 5.14 -9.59
CA PRO A 314 0.83 4.79 -10.97
C PRO A 314 0.00 5.96 -11.51
N PRO A 315 0.39 6.61 -12.62
CA PRO A 315 -0.65 7.28 -13.40
C PRO A 315 -1.77 6.24 -13.57
N PRO A 316 -3.03 6.67 -13.40
CA PRO A 316 -4.12 5.92 -12.74
C PRO A 316 -3.97 4.39 -12.75
N THR A 317 -3.98 3.76 -11.57
CA THR A 317 -3.84 2.31 -11.32
C THR A 317 -4.70 1.46 -12.24
N GLY A 318 -4.11 1.05 -13.36
CA GLY A 318 -4.78 0.23 -14.34
C GLY A 318 -5.78 0.97 -15.24
N THR A 319 -6.11 0.36 -16.37
CA THR A 319 -7.13 0.91 -17.27
C THR A 319 -8.49 0.37 -16.86
N ASP A 320 -9.41 1.26 -16.46
CA ASP A 320 -10.83 0.90 -16.31
C ASP A 320 -11.39 0.55 -17.68
N ILE A 321 -11.83 -0.69 -17.81
CA ILE A 321 -12.42 -1.25 -19.03
C ILE A 321 -13.89 -1.61 -18.83
N SER A 322 -14.54 -1.04 -17.80
CA SER A 322 -15.97 -1.19 -17.56
C SER A 322 -16.77 -0.83 -18.81
N GLY A 323 -17.62 -1.75 -19.27
CA GLY A 323 -18.45 -1.54 -20.45
C GLY A 323 -17.70 -1.53 -21.79
N TRP A 324 -16.38 -1.78 -21.80
CA TRP A 324 -15.65 -2.07 -23.04
C TRP A 324 -16.18 -3.37 -23.65
N LYS A 325 -15.95 -3.54 -24.95
CA LYS A 325 -16.51 -4.63 -25.74
C LYS A 325 -15.43 -5.39 -26.49
N VAL A 326 -15.49 -6.71 -26.44
CA VAL A 326 -14.73 -7.58 -27.35
C VAL A 326 -15.69 -8.12 -28.40
N VAL A 327 -15.47 -7.74 -29.66
CA VAL A 327 -16.29 -8.12 -30.80
C VAL A 327 -15.62 -9.28 -31.53
N GLN A 328 -16.31 -10.42 -31.60
CA GLN A 328 -15.93 -11.61 -32.35
C GLN A 328 -16.71 -11.63 -33.67
N ALA A 329 -16.03 -11.63 -34.82
CA ALA A 329 -16.67 -11.53 -36.13
C ALA A 329 -17.36 -12.85 -36.57
N ASN A 330 -16.66 -13.97 -36.53
CA ASN A 330 -17.25 -15.30 -36.79
C ASN A 330 -17.97 -15.80 -35.53
N SER A 331 -19.15 -16.40 -35.70
CA SER A 331 -20.22 -16.54 -34.67
C SER A 331 -20.90 -15.24 -34.20
N ALA A 332 -20.42 -14.06 -34.63
CA ALA A 332 -21.03 -12.74 -34.42
C ALA A 332 -21.39 -12.41 -32.96
N ILE A 333 -20.41 -12.45 -32.06
CA ILE A 333 -20.60 -12.21 -30.62
C ILE A 333 -20.02 -10.86 -30.23
N THR A 334 -20.74 -10.10 -29.40
CA THR A 334 -20.18 -8.93 -28.72
C THR A 334 -20.27 -9.13 -27.22
N TYR A 335 -19.12 -9.37 -26.58
CA TYR A 335 -19.05 -9.50 -25.13
C TYR A 335 -18.79 -8.13 -24.51
N THR A 336 -19.65 -7.72 -23.56
CA THR A 336 -19.46 -6.48 -22.78
C THR A 336 -18.80 -6.82 -21.46
N ILE A 337 -17.68 -6.17 -21.17
CA ILE A 337 -16.90 -6.39 -19.97
C ILE A 337 -17.66 -5.82 -18.76
N PRO A 338 -17.83 -6.58 -17.66
CA PRO A 338 -18.59 -6.15 -16.49
C PRO A 338 -18.11 -4.82 -15.91
N ALA A 339 -19.03 -4.05 -15.34
CA ALA A 339 -18.68 -2.83 -14.61
C ALA A 339 -17.77 -3.15 -13.41
N GLY A 340 -16.87 -2.21 -13.09
CA GLY A 340 -15.86 -2.37 -12.04
C GLY A 340 -14.64 -3.18 -12.47
N THR A 341 -14.49 -3.48 -13.77
CA THR A 341 -13.32 -4.20 -14.27
C THR A 341 -12.19 -3.23 -14.60
N THR A 342 -11.10 -3.32 -13.85
CA THR A 342 -9.88 -2.55 -14.09
C THR A 342 -8.72 -3.50 -14.36
N ILE A 343 -8.03 -3.35 -15.50
CA ILE A 343 -6.79 -4.10 -15.76
C ILE A 343 -5.64 -3.39 -15.06
N PRO A 344 -4.91 -4.01 -14.11
CA PRO A 344 -3.72 -3.39 -13.53
C PRO A 344 -2.72 -2.92 -14.58
N ALA A 345 -1.85 -1.98 -14.22
CA ALA A 345 -0.68 -1.63 -15.03
C ALA A 345 0.19 -2.89 -15.25
N ASN A 346 0.62 -3.14 -16.49
CA ASN A 346 1.26 -4.40 -16.91
C ASN A 346 0.47 -5.67 -16.53
N GLY A 347 -0.84 -5.53 -16.31
CA GLY A 347 -1.75 -6.59 -15.89
C GLY A 347 -2.49 -7.24 -17.05
N TYR A 348 -3.33 -8.22 -16.73
CA TYR A 348 -4.07 -9.00 -17.71
C TYR A 348 -5.55 -9.14 -17.33
N VAL A 349 -6.39 -9.33 -18.35
CA VAL A 349 -7.74 -9.86 -18.17
C VAL A 349 -7.84 -11.14 -18.98
N VAL A 350 -8.20 -12.23 -18.34
CA VAL A 350 -8.50 -13.51 -19.00
C VAL A 350 -10.01 -13.70 -19.00
N ILE A 351 -10.62 -13.69 -20.19
CA ILE A 351 -12.05 -13.95 -20.38
C ILE A 351 -12.21 -15.39 -20.85
N ALA A 352 -12.50 -16.28 -19.90
CA ALA A 352 -12.74 -17.70 -20.15
C ALA A 352 -14.19 -17.96 -20.55
N ARG A 353 -14.40 -18.98 -21.39
CA ARG A 353 -15.73 -19.35 -21.88
C ARG A 353 -16.66 -19.81 -20.76
N GLN A 354 -16.35 -20.92 -20.09
CA GLN A 354 -17.27 -21.50 -19.11
C GLN A 354 -16.55 -22.35 -18.06
N ALA A 355 -15.62 -21.73 -17.34
CA ALA A 355 -14.88 -22.40 -16.27
C ALA A 355 -14.77 -21.51 -15.02
N THR A 356 -14.82 -22.12 -13.84
CA THR A 356 -14.33 -21.44 -12.63
C THR A 356 -12.83 -21.19 -12.74
N LYS A 357 -12.31 -20.20 -12.00
CA LYS A 357 -10.87 -19.89 -12.00
C LYS A 357 -10.02 -21.13 -11.70
N ALA A 358 -10.38 -21.89 -10.66
CA ALA A 358 -9.63 -23.09 -10.28
C ALA A 358 -9.64 -24.19 -11.36
N GLN A 359 -10.77 -24.41 -12.03
CA GLN A 359 -10.84 -25.38 -13.14
C GLN A 359 -10.01 -24.91 -14.33
N PHE A 360 -10.04 -23.62 -14.64
CA PHE A 360 -9.26 -23.02 -15.71
C PHE A 360 -7.76 -23.14 -15.44
N GLU A 361 -7.32 -22.77 -14.22
CA GLU A 361 -5.93 -22.89 -13.77
C GLU A 361 -5.44 -24.34 -13.81
N SER A 362 -6.29 -25.29 -13.40
CA SER A 362 -5.99 -26.71 -13.47
C SER A 362 -5.87 -27.22 -14.92
N PHE A 363 -6.74 -26.77 -15.83
CA PHE A 363 -6.71 -27.19 -17.23
C PHE A 363 -5.46 -26.67 -17.95
N TRP A 364 -5.14 -25.39 -17.77
CA TRP A 364 -4.00 -24.75 -18.42
C TRP A 364 -2.67 -25.01 -17.68
N GLY A 365 -2.71 -25.64 -16.51
CA GLY A 365 -1.52 -25.94 -15.70
C GLY A 365 -0.81 -24.67 -15.20
N ARG A 366 -1.58 -23.63 -14.84
CA ARG A 366 -1.07 -22.31 -14.45
C ARG A 366 -1.82 -21.76 -13.25
N THR A 367 -1.11 -21.09 -12.35
CA THR A 367 -1.73 -20.23 -11.33
C THR A 367 -1.69 -18.79 -11.83
N LEU A 368 -2.85 -18.14 -11.92
CA LEU A 368 -2.95 -16.75 -12.37
C LEU A 368 -2.49 -15.81 -11.24
N ALA A 369 -1.53 -14.94 -11.57
CA ALA A 369 -0.94 -13.98 -10.64
C ALA A 369 -1.95 -12.92 -10.16
N SER A 370 -1.59 -12.16 -9.13
CA SER A 370 -2.45 -11.13 -8.53
C SER A 370 -2.79 -9.97 -9.47
N ASN A 371 -2.00 -9.74 -10.53
CA ASN A 371 -2.25 -8.73 -11.57
C ASN A 371 -3.16 -9.25 -12.71
N VAL A 372 -3.78 -10.42 -12.55
CA VAL A 372 -4.67 -11.02 -13.55
C VAL A 372 -6.12 -10.97 -13.05
N VAL A 373 -6.98 -10.31 -13.82
CA VAL A 373 -8.42 -10.33 -13.62
C VAL A 373 -9.01 -11.50 -14.39
N PHE A 374 -9.68 -12.43 -13.71
CA PHE A 374 -10.32 -13.58 -14.34
C PHE A 374 -11.82 -13.35 -14.49
N ILE A 375 -12.34 -13.57 -15.69
CA ILE A 375 -13.75 -13.43 -16.03
C ILE A 375 -14.25 -14.75 -16.60
N ASN A 376 -15.28 -15.32 -15.99
CA ASN A 376 -16.05 -16.42 -16.58
C ASN A 376 -17.27 -15.84 -17.29
N SER A 377 -17.36 -16.00 -18.61
CA SER A 377 -18.48 -15.46 -19.39
C SER A 377 -19.75 -16.31 -19.34
N ASN A 378 -19.72 -17.44 -18.62
CA ASN A 378 -20.84 -18.38 -18.48
C ASN A 378 -21.33 -18.97 -19.81
N GLY A 379 -20.42 -19.19 -20.76
CA GLY A 379 -20.67 -19.78 -22.07
C GLY A 379 -20.95 -18.76 -23.18
N ALA A 380 -20.99 -17.47 -22.85
CA ALA A 380 -21.31 -16.42 -23.79
C ALA A 380 -20.16 -16.08 -24.75
N PHE A 381 -18.90 -16.21 -24.30
CA PHE A 381 -17.71 -15.78 -25.04
C PHE A 381 -16.39 -16.35 -24.43
N PRO A 382 -15.36 -16.69 -25.21
CA PRO A 382 -15.38 -16.79 -26.67
C PRO A 382 -16.15 -18.03 -27.15
N GLN A 383 -16.42 -18.09 -28.45
CA GLN A 383 -16.85 -19.32 -29.10
C GLN A 383 -15.96 -19.52 -30.32
N ILE A 384 -14.88 -20.29 -30.14
CA ILE A 384 -13.85 -20.45 -31.18
C ILE A 384 -14.18 -21.70 -31.99
N ASN A 385 -14.51 -21.55 -33.26
CA ASN A 385 -14.84 -22.65 -34.16
C ASN A 385 -14.14 -22.58 -35.53
N GLY A 386 -13.31 -21.56 -35.74
CA GLY A 386 -12.56 -21.30 -36.96
C GLY A 386 -12.80 -19.89 -37.47
N ASP A 387 -11.74 -19.29 -38.00
CA ASP A 387 -11.72 -17.96 -38.60
C ASP A 387 -12.07 -16.79 -37.65
N GLU A 388 -12.27 -17.01 -36.34
CA GLU A 388 -12.57 -15.91 -35.42
C GLU A 388 -11.49 -14.82 -35.41
N THR A 389 -11.93 -13.58 -35.52
CA THR A 389 -11.12 -12.38 -35.27
C THR A 389 -11.74 -11.56 -34.15
N TYR A 390 -10.89 -10.91 -33.34
CA TYR A 390 -11.33 -10.11 -32.20
C TYR A 390 -11.03 -8.62 -32.42
N THR A 391 -11.99 -7.76 -32.10
CA THR A 391 -11.81 -6.30 -32.06
C THR A 391 -12.18 -5.78 -30.67
N LEU A 392 -11.27 -5.05 -30.04
CA LEU A 392 -11.49 -4.40 -28.75
C LEU A 392 -12.04 -2.99 -28.98
N LYS A 393 -13.14 -2.66 -28.33
CA LYS A 393 -13.76 -1.33 -28.35
C LYS A 393 -13.95 -0.81 -26.93
N ASN A 394 -13.80 0.49 -26.72
CA ASN A 394 -14.14 1.10 -25.44
C ASN A 394 -15.68 1.23 -25.25
N ALA A 395 -16.12 1.74 -24.10
CA ALA A 395 -17.54 1.93 -23.79
C ALA A 395 -18.28 2.83 -24.80
N SER A 396 -17.57 3.79 -25.41
CA SER A 396 -18.10 4.67 -26.48
C SER A 396 -18.07 4.03 -27.87
N SER A 397 -17.75 2.74 -27.96
CA SER A 397 -17.62 1.97 -29.22
C SER A 397 -16.49 2.40 -30.15
N THR A 398 -15.53 3.19 -29.66
CA THR A 398 -14.28 3.48 -30.37
C THR A 398 -13.39 2.25 -30.36
N THR A 399 -12.85 1.87 -31.51
CA THR A 399 -11.89 0.77 -31.63
C THR A 399 -10.58 1.14 -30.94
N ILE A 400 -10.16 0.30 -30.00
CA ILE A 400 -8.91 0.42 -29.25
C ILE A 400 -7.82 -0.46 -29.87
N ASP A 401 -8.18 -1.69 -30.27
CA ASP A 401 -7.25 -2.63 -30.87
C ASP A 401 -7.99 -3.69 -31.72
N GLY A 402 -7.29 -4.30 -32.67
CA GLY A 402 -7.88 -5.25 -33.63
C GLY A 402 -8.40 -4.61 -34.94
N PRO A 403 -9.02 -5.40 -35.83
CA PRO A 403 -9.23 -6.85 -35.69
C PRO A 403 -7.91 -7.62 -35.63
N THR A 404 -7.87 -8.69 -34.84
CA THR A 404 -6.74 -9.63 -34.82
C THR A 404 -6.65 -10.39 -36.15
N ILE A 405 -5.56 -11.13 -36.35
CA ILE A 405 -5.56 -12.22 -37.32
C ILE A 405 -6.64 -13.26 -36.96
N ALA A 406 -7.11 -13.99 -37.98
CA ALA A 406 -8.09 -15.04 -37.81
C ALA A 406 -7.48 -16.25 -37.10
N MET A 407 -8.23 -16.86 -36.18
CA MET A 407 -7.94 -18.21 -35.72
C MET A 407 -7.96 -19.16 -36.94
N ALA A 408 -6.95 -19.99 -37.13
CA ALA A 408 -6.95 -20.92 -38.25
C ALA A 408 -8.14 -21.90 -38.14
N SER A 409 -8.78 -22.23 -39.27
CA SER A 409 -9.86 -23.23 -39.31
C SER A 409 -9.37 -24.59 -38.78
N ALA A 410 -10.12 -25.20 -37.85
CA ALA A 410 -9.84 -26.48 -37.16
C ALA A 410 -8.63 -26.48 -36.20
N ALA A 411 -8.31 -25.36 -35.56
CA ALA A 411 -7.02 -25.17 -34.91
C ALA A 411 -7.08 -25.10 -33.39
N SER A 412 -6.79 -26.23 -32.72
CA SER A 412 -6.36 -26.31 -31.32
C SER A 412 -5.02 -25.61 -31.11
N LYS A 413 -5.05 -24.28 -31.17
CA LYS A 413 -3.89 -23.39 -31.14
C LYS A 413 -4.08 -22.29 -30.10
N SER A 414 -2.96 -21.79 -29.62
CA SER A 414 -2.89 -20.49 -28.95
C SER A 414 -2.22 -19.47 -29.87
N VAL A 415 -2.84 -18.31 -30.02
CA VAL A 415 -2.34 -17.20 -30.84
C VAL A 415 -1.91 -16.07 -29.90
N GLN A 416 -0.59 -15.89 -29.78
CA GLN A 416 0.03 -14.97 -28.82
C GLN A 416 0.67 -13.78 -29.52
N ARG A 417 0.41 -12.58 -29.02
CA ARG A 417 0.99 -11.37 -29.58
C ARG A 417 2.45 -11.26 -29.15
N LYS A 418 3.35 -11.13 -30.11
CA LYS A 418 4.80 -11.02 -29.84
C LYS A 418 5.14 -9.76 -29.07
N ASP A 419 4.44 -8.67 -29.37
CA ASP A 419 4.62 -7.39 -28.72
C ASP A 419 3.32 -6.55 -28.81
N PRO A 420 2.83 -5.97 -27.71
CA PRO A 420 1.65 -5.09 -27.69
C PRO A 420 1.64 -3.97 -28.75
N CYS A 421 2.81 -3.48 -29.15
CA CYS A 421 2.96 -2.40 -30.13
C CYS A 421 2.72 -2.84 -31.57
N ASN A 422 2.91 -4.12 -31.86
CA ASN A 422 2.76 -4.64 -33.21
C ASN A 422 1.29 -4.58 -33.64
N ALA A 423 1.00 -4.37 -34.93
CA ALA A 423 -0.36 -4.25 -35.41
C ALA A 423 -1.12 -5.60 -35.28
N ALA A 424 -2.30 -5.58 -34.66
CA ALA A 424 -3.10 -6.78 -34.38
C ALA A 424 -3.53 -7.53 -35.66
N GLY A 425 -3.75 -6.82 -36.77
CA GLY A 425 -4.18 -7.42 -38.04
C GLY A 425 -3.05 -8.04 -38.89
N THR A 426 -1.80 -8.03 -38.41
CA THR A 426 -0.64 -8.50 -39.18
C THR A 426 -0.14 -9.86 -38.66
N SER A 427 -0.03 -10.88 -39.53
CA SER A 427 0.40 -12.23 -39.15
C SER A 427 1.77 -12.30 -38.48
N THR A 428 2.73 -11.47 -38.90
CA THR A 428 4.07 -11.42 -38.30
C THR A 428 4.07 -10.93 -36.86
N SER A 429 3.01 -10.27 -36.40
CA SER A 429 2.83 -9.79 -35.02
C SER A 429 2.52 -10.91 -34.02
N TRP A 430 2.19 -12.11 -34.51
CA TRP A 430 1.70 -13.20 -33.66
C TRP A 430 2.58 -14.45 -33.76
N ASN A 431 2.66 -15.17 -32.65
CA ASN A 431 3.05 -16.57 -32.61
C ASN A 431 1.79 -17.42 -32.67
N VAL A 432 1.73 -18.38 -33.58
CA VAL A 432 0.65 -19.37 -33.65
C VAL A 432 1.22 -20.70 -33.16
N LEU A 433 0.89 -21.06 -31.93
CA LEU A 433 1.51 -22.15 -31.18
C LEU A 433 0.50 -23.26 -30.85
N ALA A 434 0.99 -24.41 -30.40
CA ALA A 434 0.13 -25.42 -29.79
C ALA A 434 -0.50 -24.89 -28.49
N THR A 435 -1.69 -25.37 -28.13
CA THR A 435 -2.39 -25.02 -26.89
C THR A 435 -1.56 -25.29 -25.64
N THR A 436 -0.71 -26.32 -25.64
CA THR A 436 0.22 -26.60 -24.54
C THR A 436 1.23 -25.49 -24.28
N SER A 437 1.41 -24.56 -25.23
CA SER A 437 2.27 -23.38 -25.09
C SER A 437 1.49 -22.13 -24.67
N ALA A 438 0.19 -22.24 -24.37
CA ALA A 438 -0.62 -21.11 -23.94
C ALA A 438 -0.07 -20.48 -22.65
N THR A 439 -0.25 -19.17 -22.51
CA THR A 439 0.32 -18.36 -21.43
C THR A 439 -0.71 -17.48 -20.72
N PRO A 440 -1.93 -17.97 -20.42
CA PRO A 440 -2.96 -17.12 -19.81
C PRO A 440 -2.45 -16.44 -18.54
N GLY A 441 -2.64 -15.13 -18.45
CA GLY A 441 -2.16 -14.23 -17.41
C GLY A 441 -0.69 -13.81 -17.57
N SER A 442 -0.03 -14.04 -18.70
CA SER A 442 1.40 -13.78 -18.92
C SER A 442 1.79 -13.72 -20.40
N GLY A 443 3.10 -13.61 -20.70
CA GLY A 443 3.61 -13.83 -22.06
C GLY A 443 3.54 -12.62 -23.01
N ALA A 444 3.05 -11.46 -22.55
CA ALA A 444 3.15 -10.23 -23.34
C ALA A 444 4.62 -9.82 -23.58
N GLY A 445 4.90 -9.28 -24.76
CA GLY A 445 6.20 -8.69 -25.11
C GLY A 445 6.49 -7.37 -24.37
N ALA A 446 7.57 -6.69 -24.77
CA ALA A 446 8.08 -5.52 -24.06
C ALA A 446 7.11 -4.32 -24.06
N GLY A 447 6.32 -4.16 -25.12
CA GLY A 447 5.31 -3.10 -25.21
C GLY A 447 5.90 -1.70 -25.40
N CYS A 448 5.03 -0.69 -25.41
CA CYS A 448 5.38 0.72 -25.67
C CYS A 448 4.41 1.68 -24.99
N ALA A 449 3.78 1.23 -23.90
CA ALA A 449 2.77 2.01 -23.18
C ALA A 449 1.60 2.45 -24.06
N LYS A 450 1.16 1.58 -24.99
CA LYS A 450 0.01 1.80 -25.87
C LYS A 450 -1.33 1.82 -25.10
N GLY A 451 -1.42 1.08 -24.00
CA GLY A 451 -2.59 0.82 -23.19
C GLY A 451 -3.09 -0.62 -23.35
N VAL A 452 -4.40 -0.80 -23.33
CA VAL A 452 -5.01 -2.12 -23.39
C VAL A 452 -5.02 -2.65 -24.83
N VAL A 453 -4.53 -3.86 -25.02
CA VAL A 453 -4.48 -4.58 -26.30
C VAL A 453 -4.98 -6.01 -26.16
N ILE A 454 -5.38 -6.64 -27.27
CA ILE A 454 -5.63 -8.10 -27.31
C ILE A 454 -4.26 -8.79 -27.36
N ASN A 455 -4.00 -9.70 -26.43
CA ASN A 455 -2.68 -10.32 -26.23
C ASN A 455 -2.63 -11.79 -26.62
N GLU A 456 -3.63 -12.57 -26.21
CA GLU A 456 -3.66 -14.02 -26.48
C GLU A 456 -5.11 -14.47 -26.70
N PHE A 457 -5.31 -15.47 -27.55
CA PHE A 457 -6.57 -16.19 -27.63
C PHE A 457 -6.30 -17.65 -28.01
N SER A 458 -7.00 -18.58 -27.36
CA SER A 458 -6.71 -20.01 -27.49
C SER A 458 -7.96 -20.86 -27.64
N ASP A 459 -7.94 -21.73 -28.66
CA ASP A 459 -8.90 -22.80 -28.89
C ASP A 459 -8.45 -24.04 -28.11
N ALA A 460 -9.17 -24.39 -27.03
CA ALA A 460 -8.76 -25.45 -26.13
C ALA A 460 -8.83 -26.84 -26.80
N ASP A 461 -7.72 -27.59 -26.74
CA ASP A 461 -7.64 -28.91 -27.38
C ASP A 461 -8.46 -29.97 -26.62
N GLY A 462 -9.09 -30.88 -27.35
CA GLY A 462 -9.81 -32.04 -26.83
C GLY A 462 -11.35 -31.93 -26.78
N THR A 463 -12.01 -33.09 -26.82
CA THR A 463 -13.48 -33.19 -26.81
C THR A 463 -14.07 -32.56 -25.54
N ASN A 464 -15.03 -31.65 -25.71
CA ASN A 464 -15.70 -30.89 -24.63
C ASN A 464 -14.82 -29.89 -23.86
N ASN A 465 -13.56 -29.69 -24.27
CA ASN A 465 -12.67 -28.73 -23.61
C ASN A 465 -12.91 -27.28 -24.05
N TYR A 466 -13.83 -27.04 -24.98
CA TYR A 466 -14.25 -25.72 -25.42
C TYR A 466 -14.60 -24.78 -24.24
N VAL A 467 -15.05 -25.32 -23.11
CA VAL A 467 -15.33 -24.57 -21.88
C VAL A 467 -14.12 -23.81 -21.30
N TYR A 468 -12.90 -24.21 -21.69
CA TYR A 468 -11.63 -23.61 -21.26
C TYR A 468 -11.03 -22.64 -22.27
N GLU A 469 -11.67 -22.43 -23.43
CA GLU A 469 -11.27 -21.39 -24.39
C GLU A 469 -11.21 -20.02 -23.70
N PHE A 470 -10.28 -19.16 -24.15
CA PHE A 470 -10.17 -17.81 -23.63
C PHE A 470 -9.70 -16.80 -24.67
N VAL A 471 -10.03 -15.54 -24.38
CA VAL A 471 -9.39 -14.36 -24.97
C VAL A 471 -8.82 -13.52 -23.85
N GLU A 472 -7.62 -13.01 -24.06
CA GLU A 472 -6.85 -12.26 -23.11
C GLU A 472 -6.58 -10.82 -23.59
N LEU A 473 -6.74 -9.89 -22.67
CA LEU A 473 -6.29 -8.51 -22.81
C LEU A 473 -5.07 -8.26 -21.93
N HIS A 474 -4.14 -7.44 -22.41
CA HIS A 474 -3.00 -6.96 -21.64
C HIS A 474 -2.97 -5.44 -21.63
N ASN A 475 -2.62 -4.82 -20.50
CA ASN A 475 -2.41 -3.39 -20.38
C ASN A 475 -0.91 -3.11 -20.28
N ASP A 476 -0.27 -2.62 -21.36
CA ASP A 476 1.20 -2.38 -21.39
C ASP A 476 1.62 -1.01 -20.81
N LYS A 477 0.73 -0.35 -20.07
CA LYS A 477 0.97 0.90 -19.32
C LYS A 477 1.22 0.65 -17.85
#